data_AF-A0A2S9FRX9-F1
#
_entry.id   AF-A0A2S9FRX9-F1
#
_cell.length_a   1.000
_cell.length_b   1.000
_cell.length_c   1.000
_cell.angle_alpha   90.00
_cell.angle_beta   90.00
_cell.angle_gamma   90.00
#
_symmetry.space_group_name_H-M   'P 1'
#
loop_
_entity.id
_entity.type
_entity.pdbx_description
1 polymer ?
#
loop_
_entity_poly.entity_id
_entity_poly.type
_entity_poly.pdbx_seq_one_letter_code
_entity_poly.pdbx_strand_id
1 'polypeptide(L)'
;AVRKAEKHFGGIDVLVNNAGRGWYGSIEGMADADVRAMFDLNFFAVLSVVRAALPGMRARGNGWIINMSSVAGMRGITGFGYYSATKFAVEAVT
;
A
#
# COMPACT_ATOMS: atom_id res chain seq x y z
N ALA A 1 5.46 -15.04 2.60
CA ALA A 1 6.72 -14.27 2.49
C ALA A 1 7.26 -13.86 3.86
N VAL A 2 6.52 -13.08 4.66
CA VAL A 2 6.96 -12.56 5.98
C VAL A 2 7.59 -13.64 6.89
N ARG A 3 6.85 -14.72 7.22
CA ARG A 3 7.40 -15.81 8.05
C ARG A 3 8.70 -16.41 7.53
N LYS A 4 8.85 -16.51 6.20
CA LYS A 4 10.07 -17.03 5.57
C LYS A 4 11.23 -16.05 5.75
N ALA A 5 10.98 -14.75 5.59
CA ALA A 5 11.97 -13.71 5.84
C ALA A 5 12.37 -13.68 7.32
N GLU A 6 11.42 -13.69 8.25
CA GLU A 6 11.71 -13.71 9.69
C GLU A 6 12.51 -14.95 10.11
N LYS A 7 12.15 -16.14 9.59
CA LYS A 7 12.92 -17.37 9.87
C LYS A 7 14.35 -17.29 9.35
N HIS A 8 14.56 -16.65 8.21
CA HIS A 8 15.86 -16.60 7.55
C HIS A 8 16.77 -15.51 8.11
N PHE A 9 16.21 -14.33 8.40
CA PHE A 9 16.95 -13.14 8.81
C PHE A 9 16.83 -12.83 10.32
N GLY A 10 16.03 -13.58 11.08
CA GLY A 10 15.78 -13.32 12.51
C GLY A 10 14.78 -12.20 12.78
N GLY A 11 14.27 -11.52 11.73
CA GLY A 11 13.30 -10.46 11.84
C GLY A 11 13.15 -9.68 10.54
N ILE A 12 12.29 -8.65 10.57
CA ILE A 12 12.16 -7.64 9.52
C ILE A 12 12.24 -6.29 10.21
N ASP A 13 13.37 -5.60 10.06
CA ASP A 13 13.58 -4.30 10.71
C ASP A 13 12.84 -3.17 9.99
N VAL A 14 12.72 -3.27 8.66
CA VAL A 14 12.04 -2.28 7.83
C VAL A 14 11.14 -2.98 6.83
N LEU A 15 9.87 -2.60 6.80
CA LEU A 15 8.92 -2.95 5.76
C LEU A 15 8.71 -1.76 4.84
N VAL A 16 8.93 -1.93 3.54
CA VAL A 16 8.62 -0.92 2.52
C VAL A 16 7.48 -1.43 1.63
N ASN A 17 6.31 -0.82 1.75
CA ASN A 17 5.17 -1.10 0.88
C ASN A 17 5.26 -0.20 -0.36
N ASN A 18 5.95 -0.70 -1.39
CA ASN A 18 6.17 0.02 -2.65
C ASN A 18 5.23 -0.43 -3.79
N ALA A 19 4.70 -1.65 -3.73
CA ALA A 19 3.86 -2.16 -4.80
C ALA A 19 2.65 -1.25 -5.05
N GLY A 20 2.44 -0.89 -6.31
CA GLY A 20 1.34 -0.02 -6.69
C GLY A 20 1.28 0.16 -8.20
N ARG A 21 0.11 0.60 -8.68
CA ARG A 21 -0.12 0.91 -10.08
C ARG A 21 -0.94 2.19 -10.21
N GLY A 22 -0.58 3.00 -11.19
CA GLY A 22 -1.32 4.20 -11.56
C GLY A 22 -2.28 3.95 -12.71
N TRP A 23 -3.20 4.89 -12.87
CA TRP A 23 -4.05 5.00 -14.04
C TRP A 23 -4.27 6.49 -14.36
N TYR A 24 -4.27 6.80 -15.65
CA TYR A 24 -4.56 8.13 -16.18
C TYR A 24 -5.69 8.04 -17.19
N GLY A 25 -6.79 8.74 -16.95
CA GLY A 25 -7.96 8.75 -17.83
C GLY A 25 -9.18 9.44 -17.21
N SER A 26 -10.30 9.39 -17.93
CA SER A 26 -11.60 9.84 -17.45
C SER A 26 -12.29 8.77 -16.62
N ILE A 27 -13.15 9.16 -15.68
CA ILE A 27 -13.77 8.24 -14.71
C ILE A 27 -14.48 7.08 -15.41
N GLU A 28 -15.20 7.32 -16.50
CA GLU A 28 -15.88 6.32 -17.31
C GLU A 28 -14.95 5.44 -18.17
N GLY A 29 -13.67 5.79 -18.27
CA GLY A 29 -12.67 5.14 -19.12
C GLY A 29 -11.94 3.94 -18.50
N MET A 30 -12.19 3.61 -17.22
CA MET A 30 -11.62 2.43 -16.56
C MET A 30 -12.71 1.39 -16.31
N ALA A 31 -12.44 0.12 -16.60
CA ALA A 31 -13.36 -0.95 -16.25
C ALA A 31 -13.47 -1.12 -14.73
N ASP A 32 -14.66 -1.38 -14.20
CA ASP A 32 -14.89 -1.54 -12.75
C ASP A 32 -13.96 -2.59 -12.11
N ALA A 33 -13.71 -3.69 -12.83
CA ALA A 33 -12.79 -4.74 -12.40
C ALA A 33 -11.36 -4.21 -12.20
N ASP A 34 -10.88 -3.33 -13.08
CA ASP A 34 -9.55 -2.74 -12.98
C ASP A 34 -9.49 -1.71 -11.84
N VAL A 35 -10.56 -0.95 -11.61
CA VAL A 35 -10.65 -0.02 -10.47
C VAL A 35 -10.51 -0.79 -9.15
N ARG A 36 -11.25 -1.90 -9.00
CA ARG A 36 -11.15 -2.78 -7.82
C ARG A 36 -9.76 -3.37 -7.68
N ALA A 37 -9.19 -3.90 -8.76
CA ALA A 37 -7.83 -4.45 -8.74
C ALA A 37 -6.78 -3.40 -8.34
N MET A 38 -6.98 -2.13 -8.70
CA MET A 38 -6.10 -1.05 -8.26
C MET A 38 -6.24 -0.76 -6.76
N PHE A 39 -7.44 -0.82 -6.18
CA PHE A 39 -7.62 -0.73 -4.72
C PHE A 39 -7.01 -1.94 -4.00
N ASP A 40 -7.19 -3.14 -4.55
CA ASP A 40 -6.59 -4.37 -4.04
C ASP A 40 -5.07 -4.25 -3.95
N LEU A 41 -4.42 -3.76 -5.02
CA LEU A 41 -2.99 -3.58 -5.06
C LEU A 41 -2.50 -2.38 -4.23
N ASN A 42 -3.09 -1.21 -4.40
CA ASN A 42 -2.55 0.04 -3.85
C ASN A 42 -2.88 0.23 -2.37
N PHE A 43 -3.94 -0.42 -1.85
CA PHE A 43 -4.40 -0.23 -0.48
C PHE A 43 -4.54 -1.54 0.29
N PHE A 44 -5.34 -2.50 -0.18
CA PHE A 44 -5.59 -3.72 0.61
C PHE A 44 -4.35 -4.61 0.74
N ALA A 45 -3.49 -4.66 -0.28
CA ALA A 45 -2.21 -5.35 -0.20
C ALA A 45 -1.28 -4.70 0.85
N VAL A 46 -1.25 -3.38 0.95
CA VAL A 46 -0.49 -2.64 1.99
C VAL A 46 -0.94 -3.10 3.37
N LEU A 47 -2.25 -3.08 3.64
CA LEU A 47 -2.79 -3.55 4.93
C LEU A 47 -2.45 -5.02 5.20
N SER A 48 -2.52 -5.87 4.17
CA SER A 48 -2.24 -7.31 4.30
C SER A 48 -0.79 -7.56 4.72
N VAL A 49 0.17 -6.85 4.12
CA VAL A 49 1.59 -7.01 4.44
C VAL A 49 1.93 -6.38 5.79
N VAL A 50 1.37 -5.20 6.12
CA VAL A 50 1.50 -4.59 7.45
C VAL A 50 0.99 -5.53 8.53
N ARG A 51 -0.23 -6.07 8.40
CA ARG A 51 -0.80 -7.01 9.37
C ARG A 51 0.04 -8.28 9.54
N ALA A 52 0.71 -8.72 8.48
CA ALA A 52 1.58 -9.87 8.53
C ALA A 52 2.91 -9.60 9.26
N ALA A 53 3.53 -8.42 9.06
CA ALA A 53 4.83 -8.07 9.64
C ALA A 53 4.76 -7.46 11.05
N LEU A 54 3.67 -6.75 11.35
CA LEU A 54 3.51 -5.98 12.58
C LEU A 54 3.63 -6.81 13.87
N PRO A 55 3.11 -8.05 13.97
CA PRO A 55 3.28 -8.88 15.18
C PRO A 55 4.75 -9.14 15.51
N GLY A 56 5.58 -9.46 14.51
CA GLY A 56 7.00 -9.70 14.71
C GLY A 56 7.76 -8.44 15.13
N MET A 57 7.46 -7.30 14.51
CA MET A 57 8.03 -6.00 14.91
C MET A 57 7.65 -5.64 16.36
N ARG A 58 6.37 -5.80 16.73
CA ARG A 58 5.88 -5.54 18.10
C ARG A 58 6.54 -6.44 19.13
N ALA A 59 6.69 -7.73 18.85
CA ALA A 59 7.34 -8.67 19.77
C ALA A 59 8.80 -8.30 20.06
N ARG A 60 9.50 -7.69 19.10
CA ARG A 60 10.88 -7.20 19.27
C ARG A 60 10.96 -5.78 19.82
N GLY A 61 9.84 -5.05 19.91
CA GLY A 61 9.82 -3.63 20.29
C GLY A 61 10.52 -2.69 19.29
N ASN A 62 10.77 -3.14 18.06
CA ASN A 62 11.47 -2.37 17.03
C ASN A 62 10.97 -2.73 15.62
N GLY A 63 10.84 -1.71 14.76
CA GLY A 63 10.50 -1.86 13.36
C GLY A 63 10.01 -0.56 12.72
N TRP A 64 10.27 -0.40 11.43
CA TRP A 64 9.81 0.74 10.64
C TRP A 64 8.91 0.26 9.50
N ILE A 65 7.81 0.98 9.25
CA ILE A 65 6.92 0.75 8.12
C ILE A 65 6.92 2.01 7.26
N ILE A 66 7.28 1.83 5.99
CA ILE A 66 7.33 2.90 4.99
C ILE A 66 6.29 2.58 3.91
N ASN A 67 5.24 3.39 3.83
CA ASN A 67 4.20 3.24 2.81
C ASN A 67 4.44 4.23 1.67
N MET A 68 4.58 3.72 0.45
CA MET A 68 4.76 4.58 -0.72
C MET A 68 3.41 5.12 -1.20
N SER A 69 3.13 6.34 -0.76
CA SER A 69 1.98 7.12 -1.22
C SER A 69 2.32 7.93 -2.47
N SER A 70 1.77 9.14 -2.62
CA SER A 70 1.98 10.05 -3.74
C SER A 70 1.54 11.46 -3.37
N VAL A 71 2.00 12.47 -4.10
CA VAL A 71 1.35 13.80 -4.11
C VAL A 71 -0.15 13.69 -4.43
N ALA A 72 -0.53 12.68 -5.23
CA ALA A 72 -1.91 12.34 -5.53
C ALA A 72 -2.74 11.87 -4.32
N GLY A 73 -2.09 11.53 -3.19
CA GLY A 73 -2.71 11.20 -1.91
C GLY A 73 -2.95 12.42 -1.01
N MET A 74 -2.39 13.58 -1.35
CA MET A 74 -2.61 14.84 -0.63
C MET A 74 -3.56 15.79 -1.37
N ARG A 75 -3.64 15.68 -2.69
CA ARG A 75 -4.58 16.43 -3.53
C ARG A 75 -5.05 15.60 -4.72
N GLY A 76 -6.30 15.78 -5.12
CA GLY A 76 -6.80 15.22 -6.37
C GLY A 76 -6.03 15.79 -7.56
N ILE A 77 -5.61 14.93 -8.49
CA ILE A 77 -4.96 15.34 -9.74
C ILE A 77 -5.87 14.94 -10.90
N THR A 78 -6.19 15.89 -11.78
CA THR A 78 -7.02 15.64 -12.96
C THR A 78 -6.45 14.50 -13.80
N GLY A 79 -7.32 13.55 -14.17
CA GLY A 79 -6.94 12.33 -14.88
C GLY A 79 -6.48 11.18 -13.98
N PHE A 80 -6.19 11.40 -12.69
CA PHE A 80 -5.74 10.37 -11.76
C PHE A 80 -6.79 10.00 -10.70
N GLY A 81 -8.08 10.29 -10.93
CA GLY A 81 -9.13 10.20 -9.89
C GLY A 81 -9.10 8.93 -9.04
N TYR A 82 -9.14 7.75 -9.68
CA TYR A 82 -9.08 6.47 -8.98
C TYR A 82 -7.74 6.24 -8.27
N TYR A 83 -6.62 6.57 -8.91
CA TYR A 83 -5.30 6.44 -8.30
C TYR A 83 -5.15 7.35 -7.08
N SER A 84 -5.53 8.62 -7.20
CA SER A 84 -5.61 9.58 -6.10
C SER A 84 -6.43 9.01 -4.94
N ALA A 85 -7.63 8.49 -5.21
CA ALA A 85 -8.47 7.89 -4.18
C ALA A 85 -7.74 6.77 -3.41
N THR A 86 -7.04 5.87 -4.11
CA THR A 86 -6.25 4.82 -3.43
C THR A 86 -5.13 5.39 -2.57
N LYS A 87 -4.47 6.47 -3.00
CA LYS A 87 -3.36 7.07 -2.26
C LYS A 87 -3.82 7.92 -1.08
N PHE A 88 -4.97 8.59 -1.19
CA PHE A 88 -5.64 9.20 -0.03
C PHE A 88 -5.99 8.16 1.03
N ALA A 89 -6.46 6.97 0.63
CA ALA A 89 -6.72 5.90 1.57
C ALA A 89 -5.44 5.41 2.28
N VAL A 90 -4.31 5.35 1.57
CA VAL A 90 -3.00 5.02 2.17
C VAL A 90 -2.54 6.10 3.16
N GLU A 91 -2.65 7.39 2.81
CA GLU A 91 -2.34 8.49 3.74
C GLU A 91 -3.22 8.45 4.99
N ALA A 92 -4.52 8.19 4.83
CA ALA A 92 -5.46 8.21 5.95
C ALA A 92 -5.27 7.06 6.96
N VAL A 93 -4.69 5.94 6.54
CA VAL A 93 -4.49 4.75 7.41
C VAL A 93 -3.07 4.67 8.00
N THR A 94 -2.16 5.52 7.54
CA THR A 94 -0.75 5.56 7.99
C THR A 94 -0.59 6.59 9.11
#